data_AF-A0A965MV18-F1
#
_entry.id   AF-A0A965MV18-F1
#
_cell.length_a   1.000
_cell.length_b   1.000
_cell.length_c   1.000
_cell.angle_alpha   90.00
_cell.angle_beta   90.00
_cell.angle_gamma   90.00
#
_symmetry.space_group_name_H-M   'P 1'
#
loop_
_entity.id
_entity.type
_entity.pdbx_description
1 polymer ?
#
loop_
_entity_poly.entity_id
_entity_poly.type
_entity_poly.pdbx_seq_one_letter_code
_entity_poly.pdbx_strand_id
1 'polypeptide(L)'
;MPKVYAVTETGQHNISSALDFGEVEVLLPNNVQVSFSVAPTVARVQRRLEKFSDDDYLLFIGDPTAISIVSAVAASKNRGRFKCLKWDKLERRYIPIQIDLFPQKGEIYE
;
A
#
# COMPACT_ATOMS: atom_id res chain seq x y z
N MET A 1 -7.31 -6.22 -13.58
CA MET A 1 -6.20 -6.99 -13.00
C MET A 1 -5.79 -6.28 -11.74
N PRO A 2 -5.72 -6.98 -10.59
CA PRO A 2 -5.31 -6.39 -9.33
C PRO A 2 -3.90 -5.79 -9.42
N LYS A 3 -3.66 -4.70 -8.69
CA LYS A 3 -2.36 -4.06 -8.56
C LYS A 3 -1.82 -4.18 -7.14
N VAL A 4 -0.50 -4.25 -7.02
CA VAL A 4 0.23 -4.17 -5.76
C VAL A 4 1.06 -2.90 -5.76
N TYR A 5 0.63 -1.91 -5.00
CA TYR A 5 1.29 -0.62 -4.91
C TYR A 5 2.39 -0.65 -3.86
N ALA A 6 3.63 -0.82 -4.31
CA ALA A 6 4.81 -0.71 -3.45
C ALA A 6 5.07 0.77 -3.12
N VAL A 7 5.16 1.11 -1.83
CA VAL A 7 5.36 2.49 -1.39
C VAL A 7 6.65 3.07 -1.96
N THR A 8 7.77 2.37 -1.78
CA THR A 8 9.04 2.66 -2.43
C THR A 8 9.57 1.42 -3.15
N GLU A 9 10.56 1.61 -4.02
CA GLU A 9 11.40 0.50 -4.49
C GLU A 9 12.11 -0.20 -3.31
N THR A 10 12.61 -1.41 -3.55
CA THR A 10 13.58 -2.05 -2.67
C THR A 10 14.58 -2.85 -3.48
N GLY A 11 15.87 -2.62 -3.22
CA GLY A 11 16.95 -3.48 -3.72
C GLY A 11 17.43 -4.51 -2.68
N GLN A 12 16.87 -4.47 -1.46
CA GLN A 12 17.38 -5.24 -0.32
C GLN A 12 16.55 -6.48 0.00
N HIS A 13 15.27 -6.48 -0.36
CA HIS A 13 14.36 -7.58 -0.05
C HIS A 13 13.72 -8.12 -1.34
N ASN A 14 13.64 -9.44 -1.45
CA ASN A 14 12.94 -10.08 -2.56
C ASN A 14 11.43 -9.93 -2.35
N ILE A 15 10.78 -9.18 -3.23
CA ILE A 15 9.32 -8.94 -3.20
C ILE A 15 8.57 -9.72 -4.29
N SER A 16 9.22 -10.69 -4.95
CA SER A 16 8.64 -11.41 -6.10
C SER A 16 7.35 -12.14 -5.74
N SER A 17 7.21 -12.63 -4.50
CA SER A 17 5.98 -13.26 -4.01
C SER A 17 4.79 -12.29 -3.90
N ALA A 18 5.01 -10.98 -4.03
CA ALA A 18 3.92 -10.02 -4.14
C ALA A 18 3.24 -10.08 -5.52
N LEU A 19 3.93 -10.59 -6.56
CA LEU A 19 3.36 -10.76 -7.91
C LEU A 19 2.19 -11.74 -7.93
N ASP A 20 2.10 -12.64 -6.95
CA ASP A 20 0.97 -13.56 -6.77
C ASP A 20 -0.35 -12.82 -6.47
N PHE A 21 -0.27 -11.56 -6.02
CA PHE A 21 -1.43 -10.73 -5.67
C PHE A 21 -1.80 -9.72 -6.76
N GLY A 22 -0.92 -9.46 -7.73
CA GLY A 22 -1.16 -8.48 -8.78
C GLY A 22 0.12 -7.88 -9.37
N GLU A 23 -0.06 -6.98 -10.34
CA GLU A 23 1.06 -6.26 -10.95
C GLU A 23 1.67 -5.27 -9.96
N VAL A 24 2.97 -5.38 -9.71
CA VAL A 24 3.66 -4.49 -8.76
C VAL A 24 3.95 -3.14 -9.41
N GLU A 25 3.41 -2.07 -8.82
CA GLU A 25 3.62 -0.69 -9.23
C GLU A 25 4.27 0.11 -8.10
N VAL A 26 5.44 0.69 -8.35
CA VAL A 26 6.11 1.55 -7.38
C VAL A 26 5.50 2.95 -7.38
N LEU A 27 5.19 3.49 -6.19
CA LEU A 27 4.62 4.82 -6.02
C LEU A 27 5.68 5.91 -5.94
N LEU A 28 6.71 5.72 -5.12
CA LEU A 28 7.74 6.72 -4.80
C LEU A 28 9.16 6.19 -5.08
N PRO A 29 10.08 7.04 -5.53
CA PRO A 29 11.48 6.65 -5.71
C PRO A 29 12.18 6.38 -4.36
N ASN A 30 13.25 5.58 -4.38
CA ASN A 30 14.02 5.13 -3.20
C ASN A 30 14.61 6.26 -2.32
N ASN A 31 14.74 7.47 -2.85
CA ASN A 31 15.37 8.61 -2.19
C ASN A 31 14.36 9.63 -1.63
N VAL A 32 13.07 9.32 -1.59
CA VAL A 32 12.08 10.21 -0.98
C VAL A 32 12.22 10.14 0.54
N GLN A 33 13.04 11.04 1.08
CA GLN A 33 12.94 11.41 2.49
C GLN A 33 11.85 12.48 2.59
N VAL A 34 10.73 12.15 3.25
CA VAL A 34 9.55 13.02 3.33
C VAL A 34 9.82 14.33 4.10
N SER A 35 11.03 14.51 4.64
CA SER A 35 11.49 15.63 5.44
C SER A 35 11.44 17.02 4.76
N PHE A 36 11.52 17.12 3.42
CA PHE A 36 11.66 18.44 2.76
C PHE A 36 10.49 18.85 1.85
N SER A 37 9.64 17.93 1.37
CA SER A 37 8.44 18.32 0.60
C SER A 37 7.31 17.28 0.65
N VAL A 38 6.38 17.47 1.59
CA VAL A 38 5.22 16.59 1.78
C VAL A 38 4.18 16.77 0.67
N ALA A 39 3.87 18.03 0.30
CA ALA A 39 2.78 18.32 -0.63
C ALA A 39 2.95 17.69 -2.03
N PRO A 40 4.13 17.73 -2.69
CA PRO A 40 4.35 17.04 -3.95
C PRO A 40 4.22 15.52 -3.84
N THR A 41 4.67 14.95 -2.72
CA THR A 41 4.56 13.51 -2.43
C THR A 41 3.09 13.10 -2.33
N VAL A 42 2.29 13.83 -1.56
CA VAL A 42 0.84 13.60 -1.44
C VAL A 42 0.16 13.72 -2.81
N ALA A 43 0.43 14.78 -3.58
CA ALA A 43 -0.15 14.98 -4.90
C ALA A 43 0.20 13.85 -5.89
N ARG A 44 1.44 13.34 -5.85
CA ARG A 44 1.86 12.19 -6.65
C ARG A 44 1.09 10.93 -6.26
N VAL A 45 1.01 10.62 -4.97
CA VAL A 45 0.27 9.44 -4.46
C VAL A 45 -1.21 9.54 -4.83
N GLN A 46 -1.83 10.71 -4.69
CA GLN A 46 -3.22 10.95 -5.10
C GLN A 46 -3.47 10.69 -6.59
N ARG A 47 -2.53 11.01 -7.47
CA ARG A 47 -2.65 10.70 -8.90
C ARG A 47 -2.48 9.21 -9.16
N ARG A 48 -1.50 8.57 -8.54
CA ARG A 48 -1.17 7.15 -8.76
C ARG A 48 -2.26 6.21 -8.24
N LEU A 49 -2.94 6.59 -7.15
CA LEU A 49 -4.02 5.82 -6.55
C LEU A 49 -5.41 6.25 -7.02
N GLU A 50 -5.53 7.04 -8.10
CA GLU A 50 -6.82 7.56 -8.57
C GLU A 50 -7.86 6.46 -8.85
N LYS A 51 -7.40 5.29 -9.31
CA LYS A 51 -8.23 4.14 -9.66
C LYS A 51 -8.14 2.99 -8.63
N PHE A 52 -7.56 3.25 -7.46
CA PHE A 52 -7.41 2.24 -6.41
C PHE A 52 -8.77 1.68 -5.98
N SER A 53 -8.88 0.36 -5.88
CA SER A 53 -10.12 -0.33 -5.51
C SER A 53 -9.92 -1.39 -4.43
N ASP A 54 -11.01 -2.02 -4.01
CA ASP A 54 -11.01 -3.15 -3.07
C ASP A 54 -10.27 -4.39 -3.61
N ASP A 55 -9.93 -4.45 -4.90
CA ASP A 55 -9.15 -5.53 -5.50
C ASP A 55 -7.64 -5.34 -5.30
N ASP A 56 -7.18 -4.10 -5.10
CA ASP A 56 -5.77 -3.75 -5.05
C ASP A 56 -5.15 -3.92 -3.65
N TYR A 57 -3.83 -3.94 -3.60
CA TYR A 57 -3.05 -4.12 -2.38
C TYR A 57 -1.99 -3.03 -2.23
N LEU A 58 -1.69 -2.66 -1.00
CA LEU A 58 -0.53 -1.86 -0.64
C LEU A 58 0.61 -2.77 -0.15
N LEU A 59 1.83 -2.49 -0.59
CA LEU A 59 3.03 -3.15 -0.08
C LEU A 59 3.91 -2.12 0.62
N PHE A 60 3.98 -2.24 1.94
CA PHE A 60 4.68 -1.29 2.80
C PHE A 60 6.18 -1.54 2.82
N ILE A 61 6.93 -0.61 2.24
CA ILE A 61 8.38 -0.63 2.18
C ILE A 61 8.89 0.81 2.35
N GLY A 62 10.01 0.98 3.04
CA GLY A 62 10.67 2.28 3.17
C GLY A 62 10.18 3.12 4.36
N ASP A 63 10.05 4.43 4.11
CA ASP A 63 9.83 5.45 5.14
C ASP A 63 8.42 5.38 5.78
N PRO A 64 8.30 5.40 7.13
CA PRO A 64 7.01 5.34 7.81
C PRO A 64 6.05 6.48 7.47
N THR A 65 6.56 7.70 7.23
CA THR A 65 5.73 8.85 6.83
C THR A 65 5.20 8.67 5.41
N ALA A 66 6.01 8.16 4.48
CA ALA A 66 5.56 7.80 3.13
C ALA A 66 4.50 6.70 3.16
N ILE A 67 4.71 5.64 3.95
CA ILE A 67 3.74 4.56 4.17
C ILE A 67 2.42 5.12 4.70
N SER A 68 2.48 6.04 5.67
CA SER A 68 1.30 6.70 6.23
C SER A 68 0.53 7.51 5.17
N ILE A 69 1.23 8.32 4.36
CA ILE A 69 0.62 9.09 3.27
C ILE A 69 -0.11 8.17 2.28
N VAL A 70 0.55 7.09 1.85
CA VAL A 70 -0.03 6.12 0.91
C VAL A 70 -1.28 5.48 1.49
N SER A 71 -1.21 5.03 2.74
CA SER A 71 -2.33 4.37 3.42
C SER A 71 -3.52 5.32 3.58
N ALA A 72 -3.28 6.56 4.00
CA ALA A 72 -4.30 7.59 4.16
C ALA A 72 -4.97 7.96 2.83
N VAL A 73 -4.19 8.11 1.77
CA VAL A 73 -4.72 8.43 0.43
C VAL A 73 -5.52 7.26 -0.15
N ALA A 74 -5.02 6.02 -0.01
CA ALA A 74 -5.73 4.82 -0.45
C ALA A 74 -7.10 4.72 0.24
N ALA A 75 -7.13 4.80 1.57
CA ALA A 75 -8.35 4.78 2.35
C ALA A 75 -9.30 5.93 1.94
N SER A 76 -8.78 7.15 1.80
CA SER A 76 -9.58 8.31 1.39
C SER A 76 -10.25 8.12 0.03
N LYS A 77 -9.58 7.46 -0.93
CA LYS A 77 -10.12 7.20 -2.26
C LYS A 77 -11.05 5.99 -2.32
N ASN A 78 -10.92 5.08 -1.37
CA ASN A 78 -11.67 3.83 -1.34
C ASN A 78 -12.54 3.71 -0.09
N ARG A 79 -13.22 4.81 0.27
CA ARG A 79 -14.28 4.85 1.31
C ARG A 79 -13.84 4.31 2.67
N GLY A 80 -12.60 4.60 3.06
CA GLY A 80 -12.01 4.15 4.32
C GLY A 80 -11.35 2.76 4.24
N ARG A 81 -11.35 2.10 3.08
CA ARG A 81 -10.86 0.73 2.94
C ARG A 81 -9.58 0.62 2.12
N PHE A 82 -8.74 -0.33 2.50
CA PHE A 82 -7.62 -0.79 1.67
C PHE A 82 -7.16 -2.17 2.14
N LYS A 83 -6.47 -2.90 1.27
CA LYS A 83 -5.74 -4.11 1.66
C LYS A 83 -4.24 -3.82 1.69
N CYS A 84 -3.51 -4.43 2.62
CA CYS A 84 -2.05 -4.40 2.62
C CYS A 84 -1.46 -5.79 2.74
N LEU A 85 -0.25 -5.99 2.20
CA LEU A 85 0.47 -7.25 2.25
C LEU A 85 1.44 -7.23 3.43
N LYS A 86 1.17 -8.03 4.45
CA LYS A 86 2.07 -8.25 5.58
C LYS A 86 2.96 -9.45 5.30
N TRP A 87 4.28 -9.28 5.41
CA TRP A 87 5.21 -10.41 5.31
C TRP A 87 5.15 -11.26 6.58
N ASP A 88 4.82 -12.54 6.41
CA ASP A 88 4.96 -13.56 7.44
C ASP A 88 6.35 -14.20 7.33
N LYS A 89 7.15 -14.11 8.39
CA LYS A 89 8.52 -14.64 8.41
C LYS A 89 8.58 -16.16 8.58
N LEU A 90 7.57 -16.76 9.22
CA LEU A 90 7.53 -18.19 9.48
C LEU A 90 7.10 -18.92 8.20
N GLU A 91 5.98 -18.49 7.63
CA GLU A 91 5.40 -19.05 6.41
C GLU A 91 6.11 -18.55 5.13
N ARG A 92 6.99 -17.54 5.26
CA ARG A 92 7.74 -16.92 4.17
C ARG A 92 6.85 -16.50 2.99
N ARG A 93 5.71 -15.89 3.30
CA ARG A 93 4.73 -15.42 2.32
C ARG A 93 4.06 -14.12 2.76
N TYR A 94 3.47 -13.41 1.80
CA TYR A 94 2.59 -12.30 2.13
C TYR A 94 1.22 -12.80 2.55
N ILE A 95 0.68 -12.20 3.61
CA ILE A 95 -0.69 -12.38 4.08
C ILE A 95 -1.43 -11.08 3.78
N PRO A 96 -2.54 -11.11 3.02
CA PRO A 96 -3.36 -9.94 2.80
C PRO A 96 -4.11 -9.58 4.10
N ILE A 97 -4.08 -8.31 4.46
CA ILE A 97 -4.84 -7.77 5.59
C ILE A 97 -5.79 -6.72 5.03
N GLN A 98 -7.08 -6.93 5.25
CA GLN A 98 -8.09 -5.93 4.95
C GLN A 98 -8.24 -4.96 6.11
N ILE A 99 -8.22 -3.66 5.81
CA ILE A 99 -8.44 -2.59 6.77
C ILE A 99 -9.65 -1.80 6.32
N ASP A 100 -10.61 -1.62 7.23
CA ASP A 100 -11.75 -0.72 7.07
C ASP A 100 -11.80 0.24 8.26
N LEU A 101 -11.76 1.55 7.98
CA LEU A 101 -11.82 2.60 8.99
C LEU A 101 -13.24 2.87 9.51
N PHE A 102 -14.27 2.41 8.79
CA PHE A 102 -15.68 2.63 9.12
C PHE A 102 -16.47 1.32 9.06
N PRO A 103 -16.07 0.28 9.81
CA PRO A 103 -16.71 -1.02 9.74
C PRO A 103 -18.18 -0.92 10.17
N GLN A 104 -19.07 -1.61 9.45
CA GLN A 104 -20.46 -1.72 9.91
C GLN A 104 -20.52 -2.66 11.11
N LYS A 105 -21.45 -2.40 12.03
CA LYS A 105 -21.67 -3.29 13.19
C LYS A 105 -21.98 -4.70 12.69
N GLY A 106 -21.09 -5.65 12.96
CA GLY A 106 -21.26 -7.06 12.63
C GLY A 106 -20.41 -7.56 11.46
N GLU A 107 -19.65 -6.71 10.77
CA GLU A 107 -18.68 -7.16 9.78
C GLU A 107 -17.47 -7.79 10.49
N ILE A 108 -17.23 -9.08 10.21
CA ILE A 108 -16.04 -9.82 10.62
C ILE A 108 -15.16 -9.88 9.36
N TYR A 109 -13.95 -9.34 9.45
CA TYR A 109 -12.94 -9.48 8.41
C TYR A 109 -12.18 -10.79 8.64
N GLU A 110 -12.29 -11.72 7.69
CA GLU A 110 -11.49 -12.97 7.65
C GLU A 110 -10.05 -12.73 7.21
#